data_AF-A0A0K1EA86-F1
#
_entry.id   AF-A0A0K1EA86-F1
#
_cell.length_a   1.000
_cell.length_b   1.000
_cell.length_c   1.000
_cell.angle_alpha   90.00
_cell.angle_beta   90.00
_cell.angle_gamma   90.00
#
_symmetry.space_group_name_H-M   'P 1'
#
loop_
_entity.id
_entity.type
_entity.pdbx_description
1 polymer ?
#
loop_
_entity_poly.entity_id
_entity_poly.type
_entity_poly.pdbx_seq_one_letter_code
_entity_poly.pdbx_strand_id
1 'polypeptide(L)'
;MNALSFSFLRSSLLAMAVAAPAALTGCIVVSDDGGATCTYDGTTYEVGDEFPAASTGDGCTGSCTCTAQGETVCSVPTCVSVCEYEGQTYTQGDRFSAKDSCNTCWCDTNGRVMCTTIGCECYPESEWWRDYASESSEQCEQIDYTCPENTESFDNSCGCGCAQSTECEQSYDCRPPADCNIEELQAQCPYSEIQS
;
A
#
# COMPACT_ATOMS: atom_id res chain seq x y z
N MET A 1 99.28 31.80 -13.16
CA MET A 1 99.41 31.56 -11.70
C MET A 1 98.66 30.27 -11.39
N ASN A 2 99.43 29.24 -11.00
CA ASN A 2 99.08 28.00 -10.28
C ASN A 2 97.91 27.16 -10.86
N ALA A 3 98.05 25.99 -11.49
CA ALA A 3 98.92 24.81 -11.26
C ALA A 3 98.79 24.18 -9.86
N LEU A 4 97.92 23.17 -9.73
CA LEU A 4 97.95 21.98 -8.84
C LEU A 4 97.04 20.94 -9.54
N SER A 5 97.46 19.82 -10.13
CA SER A 5 98.38 18.72 -9.81
C SER A 5 97.94 17.78 -8.68
N PHE A 6 98.16 16.48 -8.95
CA PHE A 6 98.04 15.25 -8.15
C PHE A 6 96.66 14.58 -8.09
N SER A 7 96.51 13.26 -8.09
CA SER A 7 97.21 12.10 -8.66
C SER A 7 96.44 10.88 -8.14
N PHE A 8 96.24 9.89 -9.01
CA PHE A 8 96.00 8.45 -8.79
C PHE A 8 95.42 7.95 -7.45
N LEU A 9 94.35 7.16 -7.56
CA LEU A 9 94.30 5.81 -6.98
C LEU A 9 93.39 4.91 -7.82
N ARG A 10 93.99 3.85 -8.37
CA ARG A 10 93.31 2.68 -8.93
C ARG A 10 92.51 1.98 -7.83
N SER A 11 91.31 1.52 -8.14
CA SER A 11 90.90 0.18 -7.70
C SER A 11 89.68 -0.30 -8.48
N SER A 12 89.93 -1.23 -9.40
CA SER A 12 88.91 -2.09 -9.97
C SER A 12 88.42 -3.04 -8.87
N LEU A 13 87.13 -3.05 -8.56
CA LEU A 13 86.49 -4.16 -7.85
C LEU A 13 85.09 -4.39 -8.40
N LEU A 14 84.74 -5.67 -8.43
CA LEU A 14 83.68 -6.31 -9.18
C LEU A 14 82.26 -5.97 -8.71
N ALA A 15 81.35 -6.04 -9.69
CA ALA A 15 80.01 -6.66 -9.67
C ALA A 15 79.02 -6.32 -8.55
N MET A 16 77.82 -5.92 -8.95
CA MET A 16 76.60 -6.71 -8.74
C MET A 16 75.48 -6.18 -9.65
N ALA A 17 75.05 -7.00 -10.61
CA ALA A 17 73.78 -6.79 -11.29
C ALA A 17 72.67 -7.16 -10.30
N VAL A 18 71.95 -6.16 -9.80
CA VAL A 18 70.73 -6.36 -9.02
C VAL A 18 69.61 -6.67 -10.01
N ALA A 19 69.29 -7.95 -10.16
CA ALA A 19 68.03 -8.35 -10.75
C ALA A 19 66.92 -7.97 -9.77
N ALA A 20 66.22 -6.87 -10.06
CA ALA A 20 65.00 -6.53 -9.35
C ALA A 20 63.94 -7.57 -9.72
N PRO A 21 63.33 -8.28 -8.76
CA PRO A 21 62.13 -9.05 -9.04
C PRO A 21 61.06 -8.02 -9.41
N ALA A 22 60.66 -8.00 -10.69
CA ALA A 22 59.40 -7.41 -11.08
C ALA A 22 58.33 -8.24 -10.37
N ALA A 23 57.92 -7.79 -9.18
CA ALA A 23 56.64 -8.18 -8.63
C ALA A 23 55.62 -7.75 -9.69
N LEU A 24 55.13 -8.71 -10.47
CA LEU A 24 53.83 -8.61 -11.08
C LEU A 24 52.86 -8.46 -9.90
N THR A 25 52.69 -7.23 -9.44
CA THR A 25 51.48 -6.80 -8.75
C THR A 25 50.40 -7.00 -9.79
N GLY A 26 49.86 -8.22 -9.82
CA GLY A 26 48.64 -8.51 -10.52
C GLY A 26 47.64 -7.47 -10.05
N CYS A 27 47.22 -6.60 -10.96
CA CYS A 27 46.00 -5.87 -10.76
C CYS A 27 44.94 -6.97 -10.74
N ILE A 28 44.48 -7.35 -9.55
CA ILE A 28 43.17 -7.95 -9.43
C ILE A 28 42.25 -6.82 -9.89
N VAL A 29 41.81 -6.88 -11.14
CA VAL A 29 40.52 -6.33 -11.49
C VAL A 29 39.53 -7.12 -10.65
N VAL A 30 39.30 -6.64 -9.43
CA VAL A 30 38.04 -6.88 -8.77
C VAL A 30 37.10 -6.16 -9.71
N SER A 31 36.47 -6.92 -10.62
CA SER A 31 35.19 -6.48 -11.13
C SER A 31 34.42 -6.14 -9.89
N ASP A 32 34.22 -4.84 -9.67
CA ASP A 32 33.28 -4.38 -8.68
C ASP A 32 31.97 -5.06 -9.10
N ASP A 33 31.64 -6.18 -8.46
CA ASP A 33 30.28 -6.70 -8.39
C ASP A 33 29.48 -5.70 -7.53
N GLY A 34 29.58 -4.41 -7.89
CA GLY A 34 28.63 -3.40 -7.52
C GLY A 34 27.34 -3.90 -8.14
N GLY A 35 26.58 -4.63 -7.34
CA GLY A 35 25.34 -5.28 -7.74
C GLY A 35 24.55 -4.29 -8.56
N ALA A 36 24.24 -4.69 -9.79
CA ALA A 36 23.62 -3.77 -10.74
C ALA A 36 22.24 -3.40 -10.20
N THR A 37 22.07 -2.18 -9.68
CA THR A 37 20.78 -1.71 -9.20
C THR A 37 19.97 -1.12 -10.33
N CYS A 38 18.65 -1.24 -10.24
CA CYS A 38 17.74 -0.56 -11.14
C CYS A 38 17.29 0.76 -10.53
N THR A 39 17.12 1.80 -11.34
CA THR A 39 16.43 3.02 -10.92
C THR A 39 15.15 3.17 -11.72
N TYR A 40 14.01 3.18 -11.04
CA TYR A 40 12.69 3.29 -11.65
C TYR A 40 11.83 4.30 -10.88
N ASP A 41 11.26 5.27 -11.60
CA ASP A 41 10.48 6.38 -11.05
C ASP A 41 11.14 7.09 -9.85
N GLY A 42 12.46 7.29 -9.93
CA GLY A 42 13.25 7.93 -8.87
C GLY A 42 13.56 7.06 -7.65
N THR A 43 13.08 5.81 -7.62
CA THR A 43 13.38 4.82 -6.57
C THR A 43 14.43 3.83 -7.07
N THR A 44 15.37 3.44 -6.21
CA THR A 44 16.39 2.43 -6.50
C THR A 44 15.94 1.06 -5.99
N TYR A 45 16.10 0.05 -6.82
CA TYR A 45 15.72 -1.34 -6.57
C TYR A 45 16.92 -2.26 -6.76
N GLU A 46 16.98 -3.31 -5.96
CA GLU A 46 18.02 -4.33 -6.03
C GLU A 46 17.68 -5.38 -7.10
N VAL A 47 18.70 -6.09 -7.58
CA VAL A 47 18.49 -7.22 -8.50
C VAL A 47 17.53 -8.23 -7.88
N GLY A 48 16.50 -8.58 -8.65
CA GLY A 48 15.47 -9.54 -8.24
C GLY A 48 14.23 -8.90 -7.62
N ASP A 49 14.26 -7.60 -7.30
CA ASP A 49 13.09 -6.90 -6.79
C ASP A 49 11.95 -6.90 -7.82
N GLU A 50 10.74 -7.16 -7.33
CA GLU A 50 9.48 -6.97 -8.04
C GLU A 50 8.70 -5.81 -7.41
N PHE A 51 8.26 -4.86 -8.23
CA PHE A 51 7.59 -3.65 -7.76
C PHE A 51 6.47 -3.22 -8.71
N PRO A 52 5.46 -2.47 -8.23
CA PRO A 52 4.39 -1.95 -9.09
C PRO A 52 4.95 -1.06 -10.20
N ALA A 53 4.41 -1.17 -11.40
CA ALA A 53 4.68 -0.19 -12.45
C ALA A 53 4.15 1.18 -12.02
N ALA A 54 5.00 2.21 -12.14
CA ALA A 54 4.69 3.55 -11.70
C ALA A 54 3.59 4.13 -12.59
N SER A 55 2.47 4.44 -11.91
CA SER A 55 1.34 5.25 -12.35
C SER A 55 0.76 4.94 -13.74
N THR A 56 -0.28 4.10 -13.73
CA THR A 56 -1.35 4.17 -14.74
C THR A 56 -2.71 4.51 -14.11
N GLY A 57 -2.78 5.28 -13.02
CA GLY A 57 -4.06 5.70 -12.43
C GLY A 57 -4.77 4.60 -11.63
N ASP A 58 -5.80 5.01 -10.89
CA ASP A 58 -6.58 4.13 -10.02
C ASP A 58 -7.25 3.01 -10.85
N GLY A 59 -7.00 1.75 -10.48
CA GLY A 59 -7.54 0.58 -11.18
C GLY A 59 -6.62 -0.08 -12.22
N CYS A 60 -5.34 0.30 -12.31
CA CYS A 60 -4.38 -0.39 -13.18
C CYS A 60 -3.41 -1.27 -12.41
N THR A 61 -3.25 -2.50 -12.91
CA THR A 61 -2.34 -3.49 -12.34
C THR A 61 -1.24 -3.81 -13.35
N GLY A 62 0.00 -3.58 -12.94
CA GLY A 62 1.21 -3.95 -13.67
C GLY A 62 2.39 -4.03 -12.72
N SER A 63 3.35 -4.88 -13.01
CA SER A 63 4.58 -5.04 -12.24
C SER A 63 5.82 -4.88 -13.12
N CYS A 64 6.91 -4.49 -12.48
CA CYS A 64 8.25 -4.40 -13.02
C CYS A 64 9.19 -5.27 -12.18
N THR A 65 10.24 -5.78 -12.82
CA THR A 65 11.29 -6.56 -12.16
C THR A 65 12.66 -5.97 -12.49
N CYS A 66 13.53 -5.88 -11.48
CA CYS A 66 14.93 -5.56 -11.70
C CYS A 66 15.72 -6.82 -12.06
N THR A 67 16.27 -6.88 -13.27
CA THR A 67 17.00 -8.06 -13.76
C THR A 67 18.43 -8.11 -13.26
N ALA A 68 19.07 -9.29 -13.34
CA ALA A 68 20.49 -9.47 -12.98
C ALA A 68 21.48 -8.64 -13.81
N GLN A 69 21.02 -8.02 -14.90
CA GLN A 69 21.81 -7.12 -15.73
C GLN A 69 21.66 -5.65 -15.32
N GLY A 70 20.88 -5.36 -14.26
CA GLY A 70 20.54 -3.99 -13.86
C GLY A 70 19.48 -3.33 -14.74
N GLU A 71 18.74 -4.10 -15.53
CA GLU A 71 17.67 -3.59 -16.39
C GLU A 71 16.31 -3.74 -15.72
N THR A 72 15.46 -2.71 -15.83
CA THR A 72 14.06 -2.78 -15.41
C THR A 72 13.18 -3.28 -16.55
N VAL A 73 12.46 -4.38 -16.32
CA VAL A 73 11.50 -4.94 -17.28
C VAL A 73 10.11 -4.88 -16.68
N CYS A 74 9.18 -4.19 -17.36
CA CYS A 74 7.80 -4.05 -16.91
C CYS A 74 6.83 -4.85 -17.78
N SER A 75 5.80 -5.39 -17.14
CA SER A 75 4.61 -5.90 -17.82
C SER A 75 3.77 -4.75 -18.37
N VAL A 76 2.97 -5.03 -19.41
CA VAL A 76 1.97 -4.07 -19.89
C VAL A 76 0.87 -3.98 -18.83
N PRO A 77 0.59 -2.80 -18.25
CA PRO A 77 -0.43 -2.67 -17.23
C PRO A 77 -1.81 -2.96 -17.81
N THR A 78 -2.60 -3.75 -17.08
CA THR A 78 -4.01 -3.97 -17.36
C THR A 78 -4.84 -3.02 -16.54
N CYS A 79 -5.63 -2.19 -17.20
CA CYS A 79 -6.44 -1.15 -16.56
C CYS A 79 -7.91 -1.54 -16.56
N VAL A 80 -8.55 -1.41 -15.40
CA VAL A 80 -9.99 -1.47 -15.24
C VAL A 80 -10.51 -0.13 -14.76
N SER A 81 -11.76 0.16 -15.09
CA SER A 81 -12.43 1.38 -14.63
C SER A 81 -12.67 1.31 -13.13
N VAL A 82 -12.51 2.43 -12.44
CA VAL A 82 -12.86 2.60 -11.03
C VAL A 82 -14.09 3.49 -10.88
N CYS A 83 -14.82 3.30 -9.79
CA CYS A 83 -15.96 4.09 -9.39
C CYS A 83 -15.79 4.55 -7.95
N GLU A 84 -16.24 5.76 -7.63
CA GLU A 84 -16.35 6.24 -6.25
C GLU A 84 -17.82 6.24 -5.81
N TYR A 85 -18.10 5.71 -4.61
CA TYR A 85 -19.42 5.73 -4.00
C TYR A 85 -19.31 5.92 -2.49
N GLU A 86 -19.98 6.95 -1.95
CA GLU A 86 -19.94 7.31 -0.51
C GLU A 86 -18.50 7.37 0.06
N GLY A 87 -17.54 7.86 -0.73
CA GLY A 87 -16.13 7.99 -0.32
C GLY A 87 -15.28 6.72 -0.45
N GLN A 88 -15.89 5.59 -0.82
CA GLN A 88 -15.20 4.33 -1.07
C GLN A 88 -14.91 4.13 -2.57
N THR A 89 -13.76 3.55 -2.89
CA THR A 89 -13.36 3.22 -4.28
C THR A 89 -13.68 1.76 -4.60
N TYR A 90 -14.32 1.53 -5.73
CA TYR A 90 -14.68 0.21 -6.26
C TYR A 90 -14.09 0.01 -7.65
N THR A 91 -13.71 -1.22 -7.96
CA THR A 91 -13.22 -1.62 -9.29
C THR A 91 -14.34 -2.18 -10.15
N GLN A 92 -14.16 -2.14 -11.47
CA GLN A 92 -15.10 -2.70 -12.44
C GLN A 92 -15.54 -4.12 -12.05
N GLY A 93 -16.86 -4.31 -11.95
CA GLY A 93 -17.48 -5.59 -11.62
C GLY A 93 -17.79 -5.81 -10.14
N ASP A 94 -17.26 -4.97 -9.24
CA ASP A 94 -17.61 -4.98 -7.82
C ASP A 94 -19.10 -4.71 -7.63
N ARG A 95 -19.68 -5.39 -6.64
CA ARG A 95 -21.07 -5.21 -6.18
C ARG A 95 -21.06 -4.83 -4.71
N PHE A 96 -21.88 -3.86 -4.34
CA PHE A 96 -21.92 -3.32 -2.99
C PHE A 96 -23.33 -2.83 -2.65
N SER A 97 -23.63 -2.71 -1.36
CA SER A 97 -24.90 -2.15 -0.88
C SER A 97 -24.94 -0.64 -1.11
N ALA A 98 -26.08 -0.13 -1.54
CA ALA A 98 -26.34 1.30 -1.58
C ALA A 98 -26.42 1.89 -0.16
N LYS A 99 -26.38 3.22 -0.07
CA LYS A 99 -26.58 3.97 1.19
C LYS A 99 -27.92 3.67 1.86
N ASP A 100 -28.96 3.42 1.05
CA ASP A 100 -30.28 2.99 1.51
C ASP A 100 -30.33 1.54 1.98
N SER A 101 -29.22 0.79 1.80
CA SER A 101 -29.01 -0.59 2.24
C SER A 101 -29.99 -1.62 1.68
N CYS A 102 -30.82 -1.21 0.73
CA CYS A 102 -31.82 -2.04 0.06
C CYS A 102 -31.47 -2.23 -1.41
N ASN A 103 -30.93 -1.20 -2.06
CA ASN A 103 -30.46 -1.30 -3.43
C ASN A 103 -29.05 -1.91 -3.49
N THR A 104 -28.80 -2.71 -4.52
CA THR A 104 -27.46 -3.18 -4.84
C THR A 104 -26.89 -2.34 -5.96
N CYS A 105 -25.70 -1.80 -5.73
CA CYS A 105 -24.93 -1.05 -6.69
C CYS A 105 -23.78 -1.88 -7.27
N TRP A 106 -23.30 -1.51 -8.45
CA TRP A 106 -22.11 -2.08 -9.07
C TRP A 106 -21.34 -1.05 -9.88
N CYS A 107 -20.03 -1.24 -9.96
CA CYS A 107 -19.16 -0.44 -10.83
C CYS A 107 -19.20 -0.99 -12.26
N ASP A 108 -19.72 -0.20 -13.20
CA ASP A 108 -19.84 -0.59 -14.60
C ASP A 108 -18.51 -0.48 -15.36
N THR A 109 -18.51 -0.93 -16.63
CA THR A 109 -17.30 -0.92 -17.45
C THR A 109 -16.78 0.47 -17.79
N ASN A 110 -17.55 1.53 -17.55
CA ASN A 110 -17.21 2.92 -17.84
C ASN A 110 -16.86 3.70 -16.56
N GLY A 111 -16.73 3.04 -15.41
CA GLY A 111 -16.42 3.73 -14.14
C GLY A 111 -17.63 4.45 -13.56
N ARG A 112 -18.86 3.98 -13.86
CA ARG A 112 -20.10 4.54 -13.31
C ARG A 112 -20.71 3.58 -12.30
N VAL A 113 -21.19 4.15 -11.20
CA VAL A 113 -22.01 3.43 -10.23
C VAL A 113 -23.42 3.28 -10.76
N MET A 114 -23.85 2.04 -10.99
CA MET A 114 -25.21 1.69 -11.36
C MET A 114 -25.86 0.97 -10.18
N CYS A 115 -27.11 1.30 -9.85
CA CYS A 115 -27.83 0.67 -8.75
C CYS A 115 -29.16 0.11 -9.22
N THR A 116 -29.67 -0.88 -8.50
CA THR A 116 -31.09 -1.24 -8.61
C THR A 116 -31.97 -0.06 -8.19
N THR A 117 -33.22 -0.05 -8.67
CA THR A 117 -34.23 0.94 -8.27
C THR A 117 -35.43 0.22 -7.67
N ILE A 118 -35.18 -0.56 -6.62
CA ILE A 118 -36.21 -1.22 -5.84
C ILE A 118 -36.84 -0.16 -4.95
N GLY A 119 -38.18 -0.18 -4.83
CA GLY A 119 -38.87 0.63 -3.84
C GLY A 119 -38.50 0.09 -2.46
N CYS A 120 -37.60 0.78 -1.77
CA CYS A 120 -37.14 0.36 -0.46
C CYS A 120 -38.24 0.64 0.55
N GLU A 121 -38.94 -0.42 0.95
CA GLU A 121 -39.58 -0.44 2.26
C GLU A 121 -38.46 -0.48 3.29
N CYS A 122 -38.54 0.41 4.27
CA CYS A 122 -37.56 0.45 5.34
C CYS A 122 -37.76 -0.80 6.20
N TYR A 123 -36.69 -1.58 6.37
CA TYR A 123 -36.65 -2.71 7.30
C TYR A 123 -35.58 -2.44 8.35
N PRO A 124 -35.84 -1.54 9.33
CA PRO A 124 -34.89 -1.22 10.40
C PRO A 124 -34.35 -2.47 11.10
N GLU A 125 -35.17 -3.52 11.22
CA GLU A 125 -34.81 -4.82 11.80
C GLU A 125 -33.70 -5.58 11.04
N SER A 126 -33.44 -5.23 9.78
CA SER A 126 -32.37 -5.84 8.96
C SER A 126 -31.09 -5.00 8.93
N GLU A 127 -31.14 -3.75 9.39
CA GLU A 127 -30.01 -2.82 9.44
C GLU A 127 -29.33 -2.87 10.81
N TRP A 128 -28.72 -4.02 11.12
CA TRP A 128 -28.11 -4.27 12.42
C TRP A 128 -27.01 -3.25 12.81
N TRP A 129 -26.42 -2.55 11.85
CA TRP A 129 -25.41 -1.50 12.06
C TRP A 129 -26.01 -0.11 12.33
N ARG A 130 -27.33 0.02 12.45
CA ARG A 130 -28.03 1.26 12.78
C ARG A 130 -28.83 1.13 14.07
N ASP A 131 -28.77 2.16 14.89
CA ASP A 131 -29.69 2.40 16.00
C ASP A 131 -30.60 3.57 15.63
N TYR A 132 -31.89 3.27 15.41
CA TYR A 132 -32.88 4.26 14.98
C TYR A 132 -33.42 5.04 16.18
N ALA A 133 -33.21 6.35 16.18
CA ALA A 133 -33.86 7.26 17.11
C ALA A 133 -35.34 7.47 16.74
N SER A 134 -35.67 7.44 15.44
CA SER A 134 -37.05 7.40 14.93
C SER A 134 -37.09 6.79 13.53
N GLU A 135 -38.13 6.01 13.23
CA GLU A 135 -38.44 5.46 11.90
C GLU A 135 -39.29 6.42 11.05
N SER A 136 -39.32 7.71 11.42
CA SER A 136 -40.09 8.75 10.75
C SER A 136 -39.22 9.97 10.52
N SER A 137 -38.96 10.28 9.24
CA SER A 137 -38.17 11.45 8.85
C SER A 137 -38.76 12.77 9.39
N GLU A 138 -40.10 12.88 9.50
CA GLU A 138 -40.76 14.06 10.06
C GLU A 138 -40.53 14.21 11.58
N GLN A 139 -40.32 13.11 12.29
CA GLN A 139 -40.04 13.14 13.72
C GLN A 139 -38.56 13.46 14.01
N CYS A 140 -37.68 13.23 13.04
CA CYS A 140 -36.25 13.52 13.16
C CYS A 140 -35.96 15.00 13.40
N GLU A 141 -36.79 15.90 12.85
CA GLU A 141 -36.69 17.34 13.09
C GLU A 141 -37.07 17.75 14.53
N GLN A 142 -37.74 16.86 15.28
CA GLN A 142 -38.34 17.15 16.58
C GLN A 142 -37.64 16.45 17.74
N ILE A 143 -36.71 15.55 17.45
CA ILE A 143 -35.96 14.79 18.46
C ILE A 143 -34.49 15.22 18.42
N ASP A 144 -33.86 15.14 19.59
CA ASP A 144 -32.41 15.34 19.74
C ASP A 144 -31.83 14.03 20.26
N TYR A 145 -30.77 13.55 19.62
CA TYR A 145 -30.09 12.31 19.99
C TYR A 145 -28.58 12.48 19.80
N THR A 146 -27.82 11.81 20.65
CA THR A 146 -26.35 11.80 20.56
C THR A 146 -25.88 10.42 20.16
N CYS A 147 -25.02 10.38 19.16
CA CYS A 147 -24.41 9.15 18.71
C CYS A 147 -23.23 8.74 19.61
N PRO A 148 -23.08 7.44 19.92
CA PRO A 148 -21.88 6.92 20.55
C PRO A 148 -20.60 7.26 19.76
N GLU A 149 -19.44 7.17 20.41
CA GLU A 149 -18.16 7.29 19.69
C GLU A 149 -18.06 6.24 18.57
N ASN A 150 -17.35 6.60 17.50
CA ASN A 150 -17.18 5.77 16.29
C ASN A 150 -18.49 5.41 15.54
N THR A 151 -19.55 6.19 15.77
CA THR A 151 -20.78 6.14 14.98
C THR A 151 -21.12 7.52 14.42
N GLU A 152 -21.81 7.55 13.28
CA GLU A 152 -22.21 8.77 12.60
C GLU A 152 -23.73 8.92 12.59
N SER A 153 -24.21 10.16 12.74
CA SER A 153 -25.62 10.45 12.60
C SER A 153 -26.06 10.26 11.16
N PHE A 154 -27.20 9.61 10.95
CA PHE A 154 -27.85 9.56 9.65
C PHE A 154 -29.27 10.12 9.73
N ASP A 155 -29.74 10.66 8.61
CA ASP A 155 -31.12 11.08 8.36
C ASP A 155 -31.45 10.76 6.90
N ASN A 156 -32.49 9.97 6.68
CA ASN A 156 -32.98 9.59 5.37
C ASN A 156 -34.50 9.33 5.40
N SER A 157 -35.06 8.86 4.29
CA SER A 157 -36.50 8.57 4.18
C SER A 157 -37.02 7.51 5.15
N CYS A 158 -36.15 6.67 5.69
CA CYS A 158 -36.48 5.66 6.70
C CYS A 158 -36.47 6.20 8.12
N GLY A 159 -35.93 7.40 8.36
CA GLY A 159 -35.81 8.00 9.67
C GLY A 159 -34.39 8.43 9.97
N CYS A 160 -34.06 8.48 11.25
CA CYS A 160 -32.79 9.01 11.72
C CYS A 160 -32.30 8.24 12.93
N GLY A 161 -31.01 8.34 13.16
CA GLY A 161 -30.34 7.70 14.26
C GLY A 161 -28.84 7.71 14.05
N CYS A 162 -28.21 6.67 14.56
CA CYS A 162 -26.76 6.53 14.55
C CYS A 162 -26.38 5.25 13.80
N ALA A 163 -25.34 5.32 12.98
CA ALA A 163 -24.84 4.21 12.19
C ALA A 163 -23.36 3.99 12.49
N GLN A 164 -22.97 2.74 12.69
CA GLN A 164 -21.56 2.38 12.73
C GLN A 164 -21.02 2.08 11.33
N SER A 165 -19.69 1.98 11.21
CA SER A 165 -19.04 1.61 9.96
C SER A 165 -19.51 0.24 9.46
N THR A 166 -19.73 0.11 8.15
CA THR A 166 -19.98 -1.18 7.50
C THR A 166 -18.74 -2.09 7.45
N GLU A 167 -17.58 -1.57 7.86
CA GLU A 167 -16.36 -2.37 8.05
C GLU A 167 -16.42 -3.21 9.33
N CYS A 168 -17.32 -2.87 10.26
CA CYS A 168 -17.59 -3.71 11.42
C CYS A 168 -18.32 -4.99 10.99
N GLU A 169 -17.99 -6.10 11.64
CA GLU A 169 -18.69 -7.37 11.46
C GLU A 169 -19.96 -7.38 12.31
N GLN A 170 -21.02 -8.08 11.86
CA GLN A 170 -22.25 -8.22 12.64
C GLN A 170 -21.98 -8.90 13.99
N SER A 171 -21.06 -9.86 14.00
CA SER A 171 -20.71 -10.59 15.21
C SER A 171 -19.22 -10.92 15.27
N TYR A 172 -18.64 -10.79 16.45
CA TYR A 172 -17.27 -11.23 16.76
C TYR A 172 -17.32 -12.42 17.72
N ASP A 173 -16.67 -13.54 17.37
CA ASP A 173 -16.47 -14.68 18.28
C ASP A 173 -15.12 -14.55 18.99
N CYS A 174 -15.19 -14.09 20.23
CA CYS A 174 -14.05 -13.84 21.11
C CYS A 174 -13.88 -14.92 22.17
N ARG A 175 -14.56 -16.06 22.03
CA ARG A 175 -14.34 -17.22 22.88
C ARG A 175 -12.96 -17.82 22.58
N PRO A 176 -12.29 -18.42 23.57
CA PRO A 176 -11.03 -19.11 23.34
C PRO A 176 -11.14 -20.13 22.19
N PRO A 177 -10.18 -20.17 21.26
CA PRO A 177 -8.82 -19.62 21.36
C PRO A 177 -8.63 -18.20 20.81
N ALA A 178 -9.70 -17.50 20.41
CA ALA A 178 -9.58 -16.11 19.97
C ALA A 178 -9.14 -15.20 21.13
N ASP A 179 -8.18 -14.33 20.89
CA ASP A 179 -7.69 -13.33 21.84
C ASP A 179 -8.10 -11.95 21.34
N CYS A 180 -9.34 -11.56 21.66
CA CYS A 180 -9.90 -10.26 21.28
C CYS A 180 -9.65 -9.21 22.35
N ASN A 181 -9.39 -7.98 21.93
CA ASN A 181 -9.56 -6.82 22.80
C ASN A 181 -11.04 -6.38 22.80
N ILE A 182 -11.85 -6.96 23.71
CA ILE A 182 -13.30 -6.72 23.75
C ILE A 182 -13.64 -5.25 23.99
N GLU A 183 -12.90 -4.56 24.88
CA GLU A 183 -13.17 -3.16 25.22
C GLU A 183 -12.97 -2.24 24.00
N GLU A 184 -11.90 -2.48 23.24
CA GLU A 184 -11.64 -1.75 22.00
C GLU A 184 -12.66 -2.07 20.91
N LEU A 185 -13.03 -3.35 20.75
CA LEU A 185 -14.06 -3.76 19.79
C LEU A 185 -15.43 -3.15 20.11
N GLN A 186 -15.82 -3.09 21.39
CA GLN A 186 -17.07 -2.44 21.80
C GLN A 186 -17.04 -0.94 21.58
N ALA A 187 -15.89 -0.29 21.78
CA ALA A 187 -15.75 1.14 21.51
C ALA A 187 -15.77 1.46 20.00
N GLN A 188 -15.21 0.59 19.16
CA GLN A 188 -15.09 0.81 17.72
C GLN A 188 -16.32 0.35 16.93
N CYS A 189 -16.98 -0.71 17.38
CA CYS A 189 -18.16 -1.32 16.74
C CYS A 189 -19.28 -1.57 17.78
N PRO A 190 -19.91 -0.52 18.32
CA PRO A 190 -20.81 -0.60 19.47
C PRO A 190 -22.13 -1.37 19.21
N TYR A 191 -22.51 -1.57 17.95
CA TYR A 191 -23.70 -2.34 17.56
C TYR A 191 -23.40 -3.78 17.15
N SER A 192 -22.12 -4.20 17.14
CA SER A 192 -21.73 -5.57 16.85
C SER A 192 -21.99 -6.50 18.04
N GLU A 193 -22.45 -7.72 17.76
CA GLU A 193 -22.62 -8.75 18.79
C GLU A 193 -21.29 -9.41 19.15
N ILE A 194 -20.82 -9.24 20.38
CA ILE A 194 -19.58 -9.87 20.84
C ILE A 194 -19.88 -11.09 21.70
N GLN A 195 -19.43 -12.26 21.23
CA GLN A 195 -19.49 -13.51 21.97
C GLN A 195 -18.19 -13.70 22.75
N SER A 196 -18.23 -13.49 24.07
CA SER A 196 -17.11 -13.71 24.99
C SER A 196 -17.25 -14.99 25.79
#